data_AF-A0A5K0YME1-F1
#
_entry.id   AF-A0A5K0YME1-F1
#
_cell.length_a   1.000
_cell.length_b   1.000
_cell.length_c   1.000
_cell.angle_alpha   90.00
_cell.angle_beta   90.00
_cell.angle_gamma   90.00
#
_symmetry.space_group_name_H-M   'P 1'
#
loop_
_entity.id
_entity.type
_entity.pdbx_description
1 polymer ?
#
loop_
_entity_poly.entity_id
_entity_poly.type
_entity_poly.pdbx_seq_one_letter_code
_entity_poly.pdbx_strand_id
1 'polypeptide(L)' 'LMQEPFSSIPLVWIVEDGTLGRRLTLYEEAGWKQLVEEWRNAFSRADAIVFPNFRFP' A
#
# COMPACT_ATOMS: atom_id res chain seq x y z
N LEU A 1 -23.50 27.91 0.48
CA LEU A 1 -22.13 27.74 1.00
C LEU A 1 -21.36 26.88 0.01
N MET A 2 -20.17 27.31 -0.43
CA MET A 2 -19.25 26.41 -1.14
C MET A 2 -18.76 25.36 -0.14
N GLN A 3 -18.91 24.08 -0.47
CA GLN A 3 -18.13 23.04 0.18
C GLN A 3 -16.70 23.17 -0.35
N GLU A 4 -15.69 23.17 0.53
CA GLU A 4 -14.30 23.15 0.10
C GLU A 4 -14.05 21.85 -0.66
N PRO A 5 -13.77 21.92 -1.97
CA PRO A 5 -13.32 20.73 -2.67
C PRO A 5 -11.96 20.34 -2.09
N PHE A 6 -11.72 19.05 -1.90
CA PHE A 6 -10.46 18.46 -1.42
C PHE A 6 -10.17 18.57 0.09
N SER A 7 -11.20 18.47 0.95
CA SER A 7 -11.01 18.36 2.41
C SER A 7 -10.17 17.14 2.85
N SER A 8 -10.02 16.13 1.99
CA SER A 8 -9.05 15.04 2.15
C SER A 8 -8.43 14.69 0.81
N ILE A 9 -7.10 14.67 0.73
CA ILE A 9 -6.36 14.21 -0.45
C ILE A 9 -5.68 12.90 -0.06
N PRO A 10 -6.07 11.74 -0.65
CA PRO A 10 -5.45 10.48 -0.33
C PRO A 10 -4.00 10.44 -0.84
N LEU A 11 -3.07 9.99 0.00
CA LEU A 11 -1.70 9.68 -0.36
C LEU A 11 -1.60 8.22 -0.80
N VAL A 12 -1.34 8.00 -2.08
CA VAL A 12 -1.10 6.67 -2.64
C VAL A 12 0.39 6.52 -2.95
N TRP A 13 1.02 5.47 -2.42
CA TRP A 13 2.40 5.12 -2.76
C TRP A 13 2.42 3.95 -3.74
N ILE A 14 3.08 4.16 -4.88
CA ILE A 14 3.36 3.11 -5.85
C ILE A 14 4.81 2.67 -5.62
N VAL A 15 4.98 1.43 -5.19
CA VAL A 15 6.30 0.86 -4.91
C VAL A 15 6.67 -0.09 -6.04
N GLU A 16 7.55 0.38 -6.94
CA GLU A 16 8.02 -0.34 -8.14
C GLU A 16 8.91 -1.56 -7.85
N ASP A 17 9.00 -1.99 -6.58
CA ASP A 17 9.68 -3.22 -6.19
C ASP A 17 8.69 -4.38 -6.12
N GLY A 18 8.68 -5.19 -7.19
CA GLY A 18 7.88 -6.41 -7.27
C GLY A 18 8.22 -7.46 -6.20
N THR A 19 9.37 -7.35 -5.52
CA THR A 19 9.73 -8.23 -4.39
C THR A 19 8.78 -8.05 -3.22
N LEU A 20 8.38 -6.81 -2.93
CA LEU A 20 7.48 -6.52 -1.81
C LEU A 20 6.07 -7.02 -2.09
N GLY A 21 5.57 -6.86 -3.32
CA GLY A 21 4.30 -7.45 -3.74
C GLY A 21 4.29 -8.97 -3.61
N ARG A 22 5.36 -9.66 -4.06
CA ARG A 22 5.49 -11.12 -3.91
C ARG A 22 5.53 -11.57 -2.45
N ARG A 23 6.25 -10.84 -1.59
CA ARG A 23 6.31 -11.13 -0.15
C ARG A 23 4.95 -10.96 0.52
N LEU A 24 4.20 -9.92 0.16
CA LEU A 24 2.85 -9.71 0.68
C LEU A 24 1.94 -10.90 0.35
N THR A 25 1.93 -11.37 -0.90
CA THR A 25 1.18 -12.58 -1.30
C THR A 25 1.60 -13.79 -0.48
N LEU A 26 2.91 -14.03 -0.30
CA LEU A 26 3.41 -15.13 0.51
C LEU A 26 2.93 -15.06 1.98
N TYR A 27 2.90 -13.86 2.57
CA TYR A 27 2.44 -13.66 3.94
C TYR A 27 0.93 -13.91 4.08
N GLU A 28 0.14 -13.50 3.10
CA GLU A 28 -1.30 -13.76 3.07
C GLU A 28 -1.60 -15.25 2.94
N GLU A 29 -0.95 -15.95 2.00
CA GLU A 29 -1.09 -17.39 1.78
C GLU A 29 -0.66 -18.20 3.02
N ALA A 30 0.42 -17.77 3.70
CA ALA A 30 0.90 -18.41 4.92
C ALA A 30 0.10 -18.03 6.18
N GLY A 31 -0.86 -17.12 6.08
CA GLY A 31 -1.67 -16.64 7.21
C GLY A 31 -0.89 -15.78 8.22
N TRP A 32 0.25 -15.21 7.84
CA TRP A 32 1.15 -14.42 8.70
C TRP A 32 0.66 -12.98 8.90
N LYS A 33 -0.53 -12.85 9.50
CA LYS A 33 -1.23 -11.56 9.67
C LYS A 33 -0.40 -10.50 10.42
N GLN A 34 0.41 -10.92 11.39
CA GLN A 34 1.25 -9.98 12.16
C GLN A 34 2.25 -9.24 11.27
N LEU A 35 2.88 -9.92 10.31
CA LEU A 35 3.84 -9.27 9.39
C LEU A 35 3.13 -8.25 8.48
N VAL A 36 1.92 -8.57 8.03
CA VAL A 36 1.10 -7.65 7.24
C VAL A 36 0.72 -6.41 8.06
N GLU A 37 0.42 -6.58 9.35
CA GLU A 37 0.12 -5.48 10.27
C GLU A 37 1.35 -4.61 10.56
N GLU A 38 2.52 -5.21 10.77
CA GLU A 38 3.79 -4.49 10.91
C GLU A 38 4.09 -3.64 9.67
N TRP A 39 3.85 -4.17 8.47
CA TRP A 39 3.98 -3.42 7.22
C TRP A 39 2.98 -2.27 7.16
N ARG A 40 1.71 -2.51 7.49
CA ARG A 40 0.68 -1.45 7.52
C ARG A 40 1.09 -0.31 8.46
N ASN A 41 1.70 -0.64 9.61
CA ASN A 41 2.20 0.35 10.56
C ASN A 41 3.41 1.13 10.02
N ALA A 42 4.37 0.43 9.39
CA ALA A 42 5.52 1.07 8.76
C ALA A 42 5.13 2.03 7.62
N PHE A 43 4.00 1.74 6.96
CA PHE A 43 3.45 2.50 5.86
C PHE A 43 2.28 3.43 6.23
N SER A 44 2.07 3.66 7.54
CA SER A 44 0.91 4.39 8.08
C SER A 44 0.71 5.83 7.57
N ARG A 45 1.71 6.40 6.89
CA ARG A 45 1.61 7.71 6.24
C ARG A 45 0.80 7.70 4.94
N ALA A 46 0.68 6.56 4.27
CA ALA A 46 -0.06 6.41 3.03
C ALA A 46 -1.44 5.82 3.30
N ASP A 47 -2.45 6.32 2.60
CA ASP A 47 -3.82 5.79 2.64
C ASP A 47 -3.93 4.46 1.87
N ALA A 48 -3.09 4.30 0.84
CA ALA A 48 -2.98 3.06 0.09
C ALA A 48 -1.54 2.85 -0.41
N ILE A 49 -1.13 1.58 -0.47
CA ILE A 49 0.11 1.15 -1.10
C ILE A 49 -0.18 0.17 -2.21
N VAL A 50 0.42 0.43 -3.36
CA VAL A 50 0.27 -0.38 -4.57
C VAL A 50 1.63 -0.97 -4.90
N PHE A 51 1.67 -2.29 -5.08
CA PHE A 51 2.82 -3.02 -5.61
C PHE A 51 2.46 -3.47 -7.03
N PRO A 52 2.90 -2.75 -8.08
CA PRO A 52 2.57 -3.09 -9.46
C PRO A 52 3.09 -4.48 -9.83
N ASN A 53 2.29 -5.23 -10.59
CA ASN A 53 2.71 -6.47 -11.22
C ASN A 53 3.28 -6.25 -12.64
N PHE A 54 3.41 -4.99 -13.06
CA PHE A 54 4.06 -4.54 -14.29
C PHE A 54 4.97 -3.35 -13.97
N ARG A 55 6.04 -3.14 -14.73
CA ARG A 55 6.80 -1.89 -14.68
C ARG A 55 6.23 -0.92 -15.69
N PHE A 56 6.11 0.35 -15.32
CA PHE A 56 5.87 1.40 -16.31
C PHE A 56 7.06 1.48 -17.30
N PRO A 57 6.80 1.82 -18.59
CA PRO A 57 7.84 1.94 -19.62
C PRO A 57 8.92 2.97 -19.28
#